data_AF-A0A397YT40-F1
#
_entry.id   AF-A0A397YT40-F1
#
_cell.length_a   1.000
_cell.length_b   1.000
_cell.length_c   1.000
_cell.angle_alpha   90.00
_cell.angle_beta   90.00
_cell.angle_gamma   90.00
#
_symmetry.space_group_name_H-M   'P 1'
#
loop_
_entity.id
_entity.type
_entity.pdbx_description
1 polymer ?
#
loop_
_entity_poly.entity_id
_entity_poly.type
_entity_poly.pdbx_seq_one_letter_code
_entity_poly.pdbx_strand_id
1 'polypeptide(L)'
;MKRQMVIKQKSRKSNTSSWTTTSSAISNIRYVECQKNHAANIGGYAVDGCREFMASGNEGTVEALRCAACGCHRNFHRKEVNMEVVWSLKCMKLRLEKINIRN
;
A
#
# COMPACT_ATOMS: atom_id res chain seq x y z
N MET A 1 -21.70 -12.67 37.64
CA MET A 1 -22.06 -12.97 36.24
C MET A 1 -21.54 -11.86 35.33
N LYS A 2 -20.36 -12.03 34.72
CA LYS A 2 -19.91 -11.22 33.58
C LYS A 2 -19.18 -12.18 32.64
N ARG A 3 -19.83 -12.53 31.52
CA ARG A 3 -19.28 -13.46 30.52
C ARG A 3 -18.18 -12.72 29.77
N GLN A 4 -16.94 -13.18 29.91
CA GLN A 4 -15.82 -12.69 29.12
C GLN A 4 -15.94 -13.25 27.71
N MET A 5 -16.21 -12.39 26.74
CA MET A 5 -16.23 -12.76 25.33
C MET A 5 -14.79 -12.68 24.81
N VAL A 6 -14.01 -13.75 25.02
CA VAL A 6 -12.71 -13.88 24.37
C VAL A 6 -12.98 -14.09 22.88
N ILE A 7 -12.86 -13.02 22.09
CA ILE A 7 -12.92 -13.09 20.63
C ILE A 7 -11.70 -13.90 20.17
N LYS A 8 -11.90 -15.21 20.02
CA LYS A 8 -10.93 -16.14 19.44
C LYS A 8 -10.64 -15.66 18.03
N GLN A 9 -9.47 -15.06 17.85
CA GLN A 9 -8.95 -14.65 16.56
C GLN A 9 -8.78 -15.90 15.70
N LYS A 10 -9.81 -16.28 14.94
CA LYS A 10 -9.64 -17.18 13.81
C LYS A 10 -8.64 -16.50 12.89
N SER A 11 -7.51 -17.17 12.65
CA SER A 11 -6.50 -16.79 11.67
C SER A 11 -7.21 -16.29 10.41
N ARG A 12 -7.16 -14.97 10.19
CA ARG A 12 -7.58 -14.37 8.94
C ARG A 12 -6.50 -14.78 7.96
N LYS A 13 -6.74 -15.88 7.22
CA LYS A 13 -6.00 -16.17 6.00
C LYS A 13 -5.96 -14.87 5.21
N SER A 14 -4.78 -14.27 5.14
CA SER A 14 -4.51 -13.16 4.24
C SER A 14 -4.79 -13.68 2.84
N ASN A 15 -5.96 -13.36 2.30
CA ASN A 15 -6.21 -13.41 0.87
C ASN A 15 -5.27 -12.38 0.25
N THR A 16 -4.02 -12.79 0.02
CA THR A 16 -3.21 -12.22 -1.04
C THR A 16 -3.92 -12.62 -2.31
N SER A 17 -4.81 -11.76 -2.80
CA SER A 17 -5.32 -11.86 -4.16
C SER A 17 -4.12 -11.69 -5.08
N SER A 18 -3.48 -12.81 -5.43
CA SER A 18 -2.61 -12.90 -6.59
C SER A 18 -3.47 -12.65 -7.81
N TRP A 19 -3.68 -11.38 -8.12
CA TRP A 19 -4.10 -10.96 -9.45
C TRP A 19 -2.85 -10.99 -10.31
N THR A 20 -2.52 -12.18 -10.80
CA THR A 20 -1.77 -12.33 -12.05
C THR A 20 -2.71 -11.91 -13.17
N THR A 21 -2.83 -10.60 -13.39
CA THR A 21 -3.35 -10.05 -14.63
C THR A 21 -2.18 -9.47 -15.38
N THR A 22 -1.87 -10.11 -16.50
CA THR A 22 -0.85 -9.76 -17.47
C THR A 22 -1.13 -8.39 -18.08
N SER A 23 -0.75 -7.34 -17.38
CA SER A 23 -0.54 -5.99 -17.91
C SER A 23 0.49 -5.35 -16.99
N SER A 24 1.70 -5.11 -17.51
CA SER A 24 2.82 -4.51 -16.77
C SER A 24 2.53 -3.04 -16.44
N ALA A 25 1.55 -2.79 -15.59
CA ALA A 25 1.39 -1.53 -14.88
C ALA A 25 2.34 -1.58 -13.69
N ILE A 26 3.48 -0.88 -13.79
CA ILE A 26 4.34 -0.64 -12.64
C ILE A 26 3.52 0.23 -11.69
N SER A 27 2.90 -0.40 -10.70
CA SER A 27 2.20 0.31 -9.64
C SER A 27 3.23 0.79 -8.63
N ASN A 28 3.53 2.09 -8.62
CA ASN A 28 4.37 2.66 -7.58
C ASN A 28 3.54 2.74 -6.29
N ILE A 29 3.88 1.89 -5.31
CA ILE A 29 3.20 1.86 -4.01
C ILE A 29 3.96 2.78 -3.06
N ARG A 30 3.27 3.79 -2.52
CA ARG A 30 3.79 4.69 -1.49
C ARG A 30 2.93 4.64 -0.24
N TYR A 31 3.55 4.82 0.92
CA TYR A 31 2.88 4.91 2.21
C TYR A 31 3.06 6.34 2.73
N VAL A 32 1.96 7.03 2.99
CA VAL A 32 1.98 8.47 3.31
C VAL A 32 1.61 8.70 4.77
N GLU A 33 0.36 9.05 5.04
CA GLU A 33 -0.09 9.46 6.36
C GLU A 33 -0.36 8.31 7.31
N CYS A 34 0.08 8.44 8.57
CA CYS A 34 -0.28 7.48 9.63
C CYS A 34 -1.73 7.71 10.09
N GLN A 35 -2.51 6.65 10.20
CA GLN A 35 -3.91 6.67 10.62
C GLN A 35 -4.15 5.93 11.94
N LYS A 36 -3.08 5.58 12.67
CA LYS A 36 -3.21 4.93 13.98
C LYS A 36 -3.68 5.94 15.02
N ASN A 37 -4.70 5.60 15.80
CA ASN A 37 -5.05 6.35 17.01
C ASN A 37 -4.12 5.94 18.16
N HIS A 38 -3.21 6.83 18.55
CA HIS A 38 -2.27 6.63 19.65
C HIS A 38 -2.91 6.84 21.03
N ALA A 39 -3.97 7.63 21.13
CA ALA A 39 -4.68 7.90 22.37
C ALA A 39 -5.84 6.93 22.66
N ALA A 40 -6.04 5.93 21.80
CA ALA A 40 -7.14 4.95 21.93
C ALA A 40 -7.16 4.28 23.32
N ASN A 41 -5.99 4.00 23.90
CA ASN A 41 -5.89 3.35 25.20
C ASN A 41 -6.30 4.25 26.38
N ILE A 42 -6.27 5.58 26.20
CA ILE A 42 -6.63 6.59 27.21
C ILE A 42 -8.10 7.04 27.00
N GLY A 43 -8.78 6.50 25.98
CA GLY A 43 -10.14 6.93 25.60
C GLY A 43 -10.15 8.22 24.77
N GLY A 44 -9.00 8.65 24.26
CA GLY A 44 -8.87 9.81 23.40
C GLY A 44 -8.74 9.47 21.92
N TYR A 45 -8.65 10.52 21.10
CA TYR A 45 -8.32 10.41 19.67
C TYR A 45 -7.17 11.34 19.35
N ALA A 46 -5.98 10.77 19.10
CA ALA A 46 -4.79 11.51 18.69
C ALA A 46 -4.02 10.67 17.67
N VAL A 47 -3.73 11.27 16.52
CA VAL A 47 -2.99 10.65 15.42
C VAL A 47 -1.67 11.39 15.27
N ASP A 48 -0.56 10.67 15.12
CA ASP A 48 0.80 11.24 15.13
C ASP A 48 1.10 12.11 13.90
N GLY A 49 0.23 12.06 12.87
CA GLY A 49 0.30 12.98 11.73
C GLY A 49 1.57 12.86 10.88
N CYS A 50 2.18 11.67 10.78
CA CYS A 50 3.27 11.47 9.82
C CYS A 50 2.79 11.83 8.42
N ARG A 51 3.61 12.53 7.63
CA ARG A 51 3.26 12.89 6.24
C ARG A 51 3.78 11.90 5.21
N GLU A 52 4.90 11.25 5.53
CA GLU A 52 5.55 10.27 4.67
C GLU A 52 6.04 9.10 5.51
N PHE A 53 5.95 7.88 4.98
CA PHE A 53 6.52 6.71 5.63
C PHE A 53 8.02 6.66 5.41
N MET A 54 8.78 6.73 6.51
CA MET A 54 10.22 6.48 6.52
C MET A 54 10.49 5.16 7.23
N ALA A 55 11.14 4.21 6.55
CA ALA A 55 11.56 2.95 7.15
C ALA A 55 12.64 3.18 8.23
N SER A 56 12.54 2.49 9.36
CA SER A 56 13.51 2.63 10.46
C SER A 56 14.79 1.82 10.27
N GLY A 57 14.81 0.87 9.32
CA GLY A 57 15.93 -0.04 9.10
C GLY A 57 16.09 -0.44 7.64
N ASN A 58 17.08 -1.30 7.38
CA ASN A 58 17.47 -1.72 6.04
C ASN A 58 16.40 -2.58 5.34
N GLU A 59 16.32 -2.48 4.03
CA GLU A 59 15.38 -3.26 3.20
C GLU A 59 15.50 -4.76 3.50
N GLY A 60 14.35 -5.42 3.75
CA GLY A 60 14.29 -6.84 4.09
C GLY A 60 14.29 -7.16 5.60
N THR A 61 14.53 -6.18 6.46
CA THR A 61 14.44 -6.34 7.93
C THR A 61 13.03 -6.08 8.46
N VAL A 62 12.75 -6.52 9.70
CA VAL A 62 11.45 -6.25 10.37
C VAL A 62 11.31 -4.75 10.67
N GLU A 63 12.44 -4.10 10.92
CA GLU A 63 12.59 -2.67 11.19
C GLU A 63 12.19 -1.82 9.97
N ALA A 64 12.41 -2.33 8.75
CA ALA A 64 11.95 -1.66 7.53
C ALA A 64 10.42 -1.59 7.39
N LEU A 65 9.68 -2.41 8.16
CA LEU A 65 8.22 -2.38 8.19
C LEU A 65 7.66 -1.34 9.15
N ARG A 66 8.51 -0.69 9.95
CA ARG A 66 8.12 0.29 10.97
C ARG A 66 8.56 1.70 10.58
N CYS A 67 7.67 2.66 10.83
CA CYS A 67 7.91 4.06 10.60
C CYS A 67 8.90 4.61 11.64
N ALA A 68 9.95 5.28 11.19
CA ALA A 68 10.96 5.89 12.05
C ALA A 68 10.40 7.05 12.90
N ALA A 69 9.36 7.73 12.42
CA ALA A 69 8.74 8.85 13.13
C ALA A 69 7.78 8.39 14.24
N CYS A 70 6.80 7.53 13.92
CA CYS A 70 5.74 7.15 14.87
C CYS A 70 5.87 5.72 15.42
N GLY A 71 6.85 4.95 14.98
CA GLY A 71 7.03 3.53 15.34
C GLY A 71 5.92 2.59 14.83
N CYS A 72 4.94 3.10 14.07
CA CYS A 72 3.83 2.30 13.58
C CYS A 72 4.24 1.42 12.40
N HIS A 73 3.60 0.27 12.27
CA HIS A 73 3.76 -0.56 11.09
C HIS A 73 3.25 0.18 9.84
N ARG A 74 3.89 -0.02 8.68
CA ARG A 74 3.49 0.57 7.38
C ARG A 74 2.01 0.37 7.00
N ASN A 75 1.36 -0.65 7.56
CA ASN A 75 -0.07 -0.93 7.33
C ASN A 75 -1.00 0.11 8.00
N PHE A 76 -0.51 0.82 9.02
CA PHE A 76 -1.23 1.95 9.59
C PHE A 76 -1.04 3.23 8.78
N HIS A 77 -0.18 3.21 7.76
CA HIS A 77 -0.05 4.32 6.83
C HIS A 77 -0.95 4.10 5.62
N ARG A 78 -1.61 5.16 5.15
CA ARG A 78 -2.45 5.09 3.95
C ARG A 78 -1.58 4.67 2.75
N LYS A 79 -2.04 3.62 2.06
CA LYS A 79 -1.39 3.09 0.85
C LYS A 79 -1.89 3.86 -0.36
N GLU A 80 -0.99 4.58 -1.03
CA GLU A 80 -1.22 5.20 -2.32
C GLU A 80 -0.63 4.32 -3.42
N VAL A 81 -1.42 4.07 -4.46
CA VAL A 81 -1.02 3.25 -5.62
C VAL A 81 -1.09 4.14 -6.84
N ASN A 82 0.07 4.58 -7.31
CA ASN A 82 0.16 5.33 -8.55
C ASN A 82 0.28 4.32 -9.69
N MET A 83 -0.83 4.13 -10.40
CA MET A 83 -0.81 3.44 -11.68
C MET A 83 -0.28 4.41 -12.73
N GLU A 84 1.04 4.48 -12.85
CA GLU A 84 1.62 5.14 -14.02
C GLU A 84 1.31 4.26 -15.22
N VAL A 85 0.37 4.72 -16.04
CA VAL A 85 0.14 4.16 -17.37
C VAL A 85 1.36 4.55 -18.19
N VAL A 86 2.43 3.78 -18.06
CA VAL A 86 3.58 3.86 -18.96
C VAL A 86 3.05 3.36 -20.29
N TRP A 87 2.54 4.29 -21.11
CA TRP A 87 2.27 4.06 -22.51
C TRP A 87 3.60 3.65 -23.13
N SER A 88 3.86 2.35 -23.13
CA SER A 88 4.99 1.79 -23.82
C SER A 88 4.89 2.31 -25.24
N LEU A 89 5.94 2.99 -25.70
CA LEU A 89 6.08 3.53 -27.06
C LEU A 89 5.82 2.49 -28.18
N LYS A 90 5.61 1.22 -27.83
CA LYS A 90 5.00 0.18 -28.67
C LYS A 90 3.63 0.56 -29.24
N CYS A 91 2.79 1.34 -28.55
CA CYS A 91 1.43 1.59 -29.02
C CYS A 91 1.30 2.79 -29.99
N MET A 92 2.32 3.67 -30.11
CA MET A 92 2.32 4.67 -31.19
C MET A 92 2.75 4.09 -32.56
N LYS A 93 3.61 3.05 -32.59
CA LYS A 93 4.07 2.46 -33.86
C LYS A 93 2.95 1.75 -34.64
N LEU A 94 1.96 1.17 -33.96
CA LEU A 94 0.81 0.51 -34.61
C LEU A 94 -0.19 1.47 -35.26
N ARG A 95 -0.06 2.79 -35.06
CA ARG A 95 -0.93 3.79 -35.70
C ARG A 95 -0.34 4.34 -37.02
N LEU A 96 0.98 4.27 -37.22
CA LEU A 96 1.62 4.71 -38.46
C LEU A 96 1.62 3.63 -39.56
N GLU A 97 1.67 2.35 -39.19
CA GLU A 97 1.59 1.24 -40.17
C GLU A 97 0.20 1.09 -40.80
N LYS A 98 -0.88 1.58 -40.15
CA LYS A 98 -2.24 1.54 -40.69
C LYS A 98 -2.60 2.70 -41.61
N ILE A 99 -1.79 3.75 -41.67
CA ILE A 99 -1.96 4.86 -42.64
C ILE A 99 -1.40 4.43 -44.00
N ASN A 100 -0.36 3.61 -44.04
CA ASN A 100 0.29 3.16 -45.27
C ASN A 100 -0.38 1.96 -45.98
N ILE A 101 -1.54 1.49 -45.50
CA ILE A 101 -2.33 0.40 -46.14
C ILE A 101 -3.62 0.97 -46.77
N ARG A 102 -3.89 2.28 -46.64
CA ARG A 102 -5.07 2.93 -47.21
C ARG A 102 -4.77 3.80 -48.44
N ASN A 103 -3.60 3.68 -49.02
CA ASN A 103 -3.23 4.34 -50.28
C ASN A 103 -3.00 3.29 -51.36
#